data_AF-A0A550H4D0-F1
#
_entry.id   AF-A0A550H4D0-F1
#
_cell.length_a   1.000
_cell.length_b   1.000
_cell.length_c   1.000
_cell.angle_alpha   90.00
_cell.angle_beta   90.00
_cell.angle_gamma   90.00
#
_symmetry.space_group_name_H-M   'P 1'
#
loop_
_entity.id
_entity.type
_entity.pdbx_description
1 polymer ?
#
loop_
_entity_poly.entity_id
_entity_poly.type
_entity_poly.pdbx_seq_one_letter_code
_entity_poly.pdbx_strand_id
1 'polypeptide(L)'
;MANLDIAMPLALLAVSTVALILNERTEEKLKTALEKRELRTRDVVMLVAMIVVAVSVMGYVSIIDPGQIFQNIILLVFLFSYSMLLFIFAYLFSGMKRKRAQLFSLCFAIVGLLVGMISLVEPFADGLTHYRAVAFFGLAAFALVSLIINSKKTETEERMYLAIQPSALFVLLFVFFNIFYDGAPVWAPAILDFFALAFAVLIILYLGSLFSWKTVLLFAVLLTVADIILVLVTGTMIDAAEQFTGLGLPVLVYLPNVPFVFSPEGTLLFRGLGLGDFFFAGILALQTVKKFGKQAGYAALVAMTISFAIFEAFLPEVLNFLEPLLQREVGGFPGTLMIILGWVPVVVWKILSDNKQKRQDGEINQKIENGGLPEKGA
;
A
#
# COMPACT_ATOMS: atom_id res chain seq x y z
N MET A 1 -0.64 -22.00 21.53
CA MET A 1 -2.05 -21.58 21.66
C MET A 1 -2.24 -20.48 20.65
N ALA A 2 -3.22 -20.60 19.76
CA ALA A 2 -3.40 -19.64 18.68
C ALA A 2 -3.56 -18.21 19.24
N ASN A 3 -2.71 -17.29 18.79
CA ASN A 3 -2.79 -15.87 19.16
C ASN A 3 -3.50 -15.13 18.03
N LEU A 4 -4.84 -15.13 18.07
CA LEU A 4 -5.65 -14.53 17.03
C LEU A 4 -5.52 -13.00 17.07
N ASP A 5 -4.87 -12.42 16.07
CA ASP A 5 -4.92 -10.98 15.81
C ASP A 5 -5.81 -10.69 14.59
N ILE A 6 -6.86 -9.92 14.82
CA ILE A 6 -7.83 -9.54 13.80
C ILE A 6 -7.48 -8.17 13.17
N ALA A 7 -6.65 -7.35 13.83
CA ALA A 7 -6.34 -6.00 13.37
C ALA A 7 -5.63 -6.00 12.01
N MET A 8 -4.55 -6.78 11.87
CA MET A 8 -3.75 -6.82 10.64
C MET A 8 -4.51 -7.40 9.43
N PRO A 9 -5.22 -8.54 9.54
CA PRO A 9 -6.06 -9.03 8.45
C PRO A 9 -7.15 -8.04 8.04
N LEU A 10 -7.79 -7.35 8.99
CA LEU A 10 -8.79 -6.32 8.68
C LEU A 10 -8.18 -5.10 8.00
N ALA A 11 -6.99 -4.67 8.39
CA ALA A 11 -6.27 -3.61 7.71
C ALA A 11 -5.98 -4.00 6.25
N LEU A 12 -5.47 -5.22 6.02
CA LEU A 12 -5.21 -5.76 4.69
C LEU A 12 -6.47 -5.73 3.81
N LEU A 13 -7.59 -6.19 4.39
CA LEU A 13 -8.91 -6.18 3.75
C LEU A 13 -9.37 -4.75 3.44
N ALA A 14 -9.26 -3.83 4.39
CA ALA A 14 -9.71 -2.45 4.26
C ALA A 14 -8.92 -1.69 3.18
N VAL A 15 -7.58 -1.74 3.22
CA VAL A 15 -6.70 -1.07 2.24
C VAL A 15 -6.96 -1.58 0.84
N SER A 16 -7.00 -2.92 0.68
CA SER A 16 -7.25 -3.54 -0.62
C SER A 16 -8.66 -3.20 -1.14
N THR A 17 -9.67 -3.20 -0.26
CA THR A 17 -11.05 -2.82 -0.62
C THR A 17 -11.14 -1.36 -1.07
N VAL A 18 -10.50 -0.45 -0.35
CA VAL A 18 -10.42 0.96 -0.72
C VAL A 18 -9.74 1.11 -2.08
N ALA A 19 -8.63 0.41 -2.32
CA ALA A 19 -7.96 0.42 -3.61
C ALA A 19 -8.85 -0.11 -4.74
N LEU A 20 -9.61 -1.19 -4.54
CA LEU A 20 -10.57 -1.70 -5.52
C LEU A 20 -11.65 -0.65 -5.86
N ILE A 21 -12.26 -0.05 -4.84
CA ILE A 21 -13.32 0.96 -5.01
C ILE A 21 -12.79 2.20 -5.74
N LEU A 22 -11.58 2.63 -5.40
CA LEU A 22 -10.94 3.78 -6.03
C LEU A 22 -10.48 3.47 -7.46
N ASN A 23 -10.08 2.24 -7.76
CA ASN A 23 -9.67 1.85 -9.11
C ASN A 23 -10.81 2.07 -10.12
N GLU A 24 -12.05 1.73 -9.76
CA GLU A 24 -13.21 1.93 -10.64
C GLU A 24 -13.38 3.39 -11.10
N ARG A 25 -12.90 4.35 -10.30
CA ARG A 25 -12.99 5.79 -10.59
C ARG A 25 -11.73 6.35 -11.24
N THR A 26 -10.61 5.65 -11.15
CA THR A 26 -9.27 6.17 -11.48
C THR A 26 -8.63 5.49 -12.66
N GLU A 27 -9.03 4.27 -12.98
CA GLU A 27 -8.37 3.45 -13.99
C GLU A 27 -8.28 4.13 -15.35
N GLU A 28 -9.36 4.76 -15.83
CA GLU A 28 -9.35 5.45 -17.12
C GLU A 28 -8.39 6.64 -17.13
N LYS A 29 -8.37 7.41 -16.04
CA LYS A 29 -7.46 8.55 -15.90
C LYS A 29 -6.01 8.10 -15.80
N LEU A 30 -5.73 7.07 -15.00
CA LEU A 30 -4.39 6.51 -14.85
C LEU A 30 -3.88 5.91 -16.17
N LYS A 31 -4.71 5.14 -16.87
CA LYS A 31 -4.36 4.61 -18.19
C LYS A 31 -4.09 5.71 -19.22
N THR A 32 -4.85 6.80 -19.18
CA THR A 32 -4.61 7.94 -20.08
C THR A 32 -3.30 8.64 -19.72
N ALA A 33 -3.05 8.90 -18.44
CA ALA A 33 -1.81 9.52 -17.95
C ALA A 33 -0.56 8.65 -18.21
N LEU A 34 -0.72 7.33 -18.22
CA LEU A 34 0.35 6.36 -18.46
C LEU A 34 0.43 5.90 -19.94
N GLU A 35 -0.21 6.62 -20.86
CA GLU A 35 -0.22 6.31 -22.31
C GLU A 35 -0.67 4.87 -22.64
N LYS A 36 -1.50 4.28 -21.79
CA LYS A 36 -1.93 2.87 -21.84
C LYS A 36 -0.74 1.88 -21.86
N ARG A 37 0.40 2.27 -21.31
CA ARG A 37 1.56 1.37 -21.16
C ARG A 37 1.23 0.26 -20.18
N GLU A 38 1.50 -0.96 -20.60
CA GLU A 38 1.49 -2.13 -19.74
C GLU A 38 2.92 -2.65 -19.59
N LEU A 39 3.24 -3.20 -18.41
CA LEU A 39 4.52 -3.86 -18.18
C LEU A 39 4.63 -5.09 -19.07
N ARG A 40 5.80 -5.26 -19.68
CA ARG A 40 6.14 -6.51 -20.37
C ARG A 40 6.74 -7.49 -19.37
N THR A 41 6.76 -8.76 -19.72
CA THR A 41 7.39 -9.84 -18.94
C THR A 41 8.81 -9.47 -18.50
N ARG A 42 9.62 -8.88 -19.40
CA ARG A 42 10.99 -8.44 -19.09
C ARG A 42 11.02 -7.37 -18.00
N ASP A 43 10.09 -6.42 -18.05
CA ASP A 43 10.05 -5.30 -17.11
C ASP A 43 9.66 -5.80 -15.71
N VAL A 44 8.80 -6.82 -15.61
CA VAL A 44 8.47 -7.49 -14.34
C VAL A 44 9.67 -8.23 -13.75
N VAL A 45 10.40 -8.99 -14.57
CA VAL A 45 11.60 -9.69 -14.11
C VAL A 45 12.65 -8.70 -13.63
N MET A 46 12.87 -7.61 -14.38
CA MET A 46 13.76 -6.52 -13.98
C MET A 46 13.28 -5.86 -12.68
N LEU A 47 11.98 -5.61 -12.53
CA LEU A 47 11.41 -5.02 -11.31
C LEU A 47 11.69 -5.90 -10.08
N VAL A 48 11.38 -7.20 -10.15
CA VAL A 48 11.61 -8.12 -9.02
C VAL A 48 13.11 -8.25 -8.72
N ALA A 49 13.96 -8.36 -9.76
CA ALA A 49 15.40 -8.39 -9.58
C ALA A 49 15.91 -7.12 -8.89
N MET A 50 15.41 -5.94 -9.28
CA MET A 50 15.77 -4.67 -8.64
C MET A 50 15.28 -4.59 -7.19
N ILE A 51 14.08 -5.12 -6.86
CA ILE A 51 13.60 -5.21 -5.48
C ILE A 51 14.55 -6.08 -4.65
N VAL A 52 14.91 -7.27 -5.15
CA VAL A 52 15.83 -8.19 -4.46
C VAL A 52 17.20 -7.54 -4.24
N VAL A 53 17.76 -6.91 -5.27
CA VAL A 53 19.04 -6.19 -5.18
C VAL A 53 18.94 -5.05 -4.18
N ALA A 54 17.90 -4.21 -4.25
CA ALA A 54 17.72 -3.10 -3.33
C ALA A 54 17.62 -3.60 -1.88
N VAL A 55 16.76 -4.57 -1.59
CA VAL A 55 16.59 -5.13 -0.24
C VAL A 55 17.89 -5.77 0.27
N SER A 56 18.60 -6.51 -0.59
CA SER A 56 19.88 -7.12 -0.22
C SER A 56 20.94 -6.06 0.08
N VAL A 57 21.08 -5.04 -0.79
CA VAL A 57 22.00 -3.92 -0.57
C VAL A 57 21.68 -3.21 0.74
N MET A 58 20.40 -2.97 1.03
CA MET A 58 19.99 -2.32 2.27
C MET A 58 20.32 -3.16 3.51
N GLY A 59 20.01 -4.46 3.48
CA GLY A 59 20.35 -5.39 4.56
C GLY A 59 21.86 -5.59 4.75
N TYR A 60 22.67 -5.54 3.69
CA TYR A 60 24.13 -5.63 3.82
C TYR A 60 24.75 -4.32 4.29
N VAL A 61 24.25 -3.18 3.80
CA VAL A 61 24.76 -1.86 4.20
C VAL A 61 24.47 -1.61 5.68
N SER A 62 23.32 -2.04 6.21
CA SER A 62 23.04 -1.93 7.65
C SER A 62 24.05 -2.67 8.53
N ILE A 63 24.66 -3.75 8.02
CA ILE A 63 25.70 -4.51 8.72
C ILE A 63 27.08 -3.85 8.60
N ILE A 64 27.42 -3.29 7.43
CA ILE A 64 28.78 -2.86 7.09
C ILE A 64 29.05 -1.41 7.48
N ASP A 65 28.09 -0.50 7.30
CA ASP A 65 28.28 0.94 7.51
C ASP A 65 27.10 1.55 8.29
N PRO A 66 27.15 1.52 9.64
CA PRO A 66 26.18 2.23 10.47
C PRO A 66 26.34 3.77 10.37
N GLY A 67 27.34 4.27 9.64
CA GLY A 67 27.69 5.68 9.54
C GLY A 67 26.83 6.46 8.53
N GLN A 68 25.54 6.66 8.82
CA GLN A 68 24.57 7.70 8.36
C GLN A 68 24.49 8.16 6.87
N ILE A 69 25.53 8.06 6.04
CA ILE A 69 25.59 8.62 4.68
C ILE A 69 24.61 7.88 3.76
N PHE A 70 24.67 6.55 3.73
CA PHE A 70 23.76 5.74 2.91
C PHE A 70 22.30 5.88 3.35
N GLN A 71 22.07 6.01 4.66
CA GLN A 71 20.75 6.20 5.24
C GLN A 71 20.09 7.51 4.74
N ASN A 72 20.87 8.60 4.67
CA ASN A 72 20.38 9.88 4.14
C ASN A 72 20.02 9.83 2.65
N ILE A 73 20.75 9.06 1.84
CA ILE A 73 20.43 8.89 0.41
C ILE A 73 19.11 8.14 0.26
N ILE A 74 18.92 7.04 1.00
CA ILE A 74 17.68 6.24 0.98
C ILE A 74 16.50 7.10 1.42
N LEU A 75 16.66 7.86 2.51
CA LEU A 75 15.68 8.80 3.01
C LEU A 75 15.26 9.81 1.92
N LEU A 76 16.23 10.43 1.26
CA LEU A 76 15.97 11.44 0.23
C LEU A 76 15.25 10.82 -0.98
N VAL A 77 15.73 9.67 -1.48
CA VAL A 77 15.10 8.96 -2.59
C VAL A 77 13.66 8.59 -2.23
N PHE A 78 13.43 8.03 -1.04
CA PHE A 78 12.09 7.67 -0.59
C PHE A 78 11.19 8.90 -0.47
N LEU A 79 11.65 9.94 0.20
CA LEU A 79 10.89 11.18 0.41
C LEU A 79 10.52 11.82 -0.92
N PHE A 80 11.45 11.82 -1.89
CA PHE A 80 11.18 12.29 -3.24
C PHE A 80 10.15 11.41 -3.96
N SER A 81 10.36 10.09 -4.00
CA SER A 81 9.47 9.14 -4.67
C SER A 81 8.06 9.20 -4.10
N TYR A 82 7.91 9.24 -2.78
CA TYR A 82 6.59 9.33 -2.15
C TYR A 82 5.94 10.70 -2.39
N SER A 83 6.69 11.80 -2.25
CA SER A 83 6.17 13.14 -2.54
C SER A 83 5.71 13.29 -3.98
N MET A 84 6.44 12.69 -4.93
CA MET A 84 6.06 12.64 -6.33
C MET A 84 4.78 11.81 -6.56
N LEU A 85 4.65 10.67 -5.88
CA LEU A 85 3.43 9.85 -5.98
C LEU A 85 2.21 10.62 -5.47
N LEU A 86 2.31 11.25 -4.29
CA LEU A 86 1.26 12.11 -3.74
C LEU A 86 0.89 13.24 -4.70
N PHE A 87 1.90 13.88 -5.31
CA PHE A 87 1.70 14.95 -6.27
C PHE A 87 0.97 14.45 -7.52
N ILE A 88 1.42 13.36 -8.14
CA ILE A 88 0.82 12.80 -9.37
C ILE A 88 -0.65 12.46 -9.14
N PHE A 89 -0.96 11.79 -8.03
CA PHE A 89 -2.35 11.46 -7.72
C PHE A 89 -3.19 12.70 -7.43
N ALA A 90 -2.68 13.62 -6.60
CA ALA A 90 -3.39 14.86 -6.31
C ALA A 90 -3.61 15.70 -7.58
N TYR A 91 -2.67 15.68 -8.52
CA TYR A 91 -2.78 16.31 -9.84
C TYR A 91 -3.83 15.65 -10.72
N LEU A 92 -3.81 14.32 -10.85
CA LEU A 92 -4.80 13.54 -11.61
C LEU A 92 -6.23 13.73 -11.07
N PHE A 93 -6.34 13.92 -9.76
CA PHE A 93 -7.61 14.23 -9.12
C PHE A 93 -7.96 15.71 -9.13
N SER A 94 -7.03 16.63 -9.45
CA SER A 94 -7.24 18.07 -9.29
C SER A 94 -8.38 18.65 -10.17
N GLY A 95 -8.73 17.97 -11.28
CA GLY A 95 -9.89 18.26 -12.14
C GLY A 95 -11.26 18.00 -11.50
N MET A 96 -11.40 18.18 -10.18
CA MET A 96 -12.67 18.03 -9.47
C MET A 96 -13.61 19.22 -9.71
N LYS A 97 -14.91 19.02 -9.46
CA LYS A 97 -15.89 20.11 -9.34
C LYS A 97 -15.35 21.20 -8.41
N ARG A 98 -15.53 22.47 -8.79
CA ARG A 98 -15.02 23.64 -8.06
C ARG A 98 -15.26 23.60 -6.55
N LYS A 99 -16.48 23.24 -6.11
CA LYS A 99 -16.81 23.10 -4.67
C LYS A 99 -15.92 22.09 -3.94
N ARG A 100 -15.59 20.95 -4.56
CA ARG A 100 -14.71 19.94 -3.96
C ARG A 100 -13.26 20.41 -3.91
N ALA A 101 -12.78 21.08 -4.95
CA ALA A 101 -11.44 21.65 -4.98
C ALA A 101 -11.27 22.77 -3.94
N GLN A 102 -12.30 23.61 -3.74
CA GLN A 102 -12.32 24.60 -2.68
C GLN A 102 -12.33 23.94 -1.30
N LEU A 103 -13.17 22.93 -1.08
CA LEU A 103 -13.22 22.19 0.19
C LEU A 103 -11.87 21.53 0.52
N PHE A 104 -11.23 20.93 -0.48
CA PHE A 104 -9.90 20.33 -0.34
C PHE A 104 -8.88 21.36 0.13
N SER A 105 -8.73 22.47 -0.60
CA SER A 105 -7.79 23.55 -0.24
C SER A 105 -8.13 24.20 1.10
N LEU A 106 -9.42 24.34 1.42
CA LEU A 106 -9.88 24.87 2.71
C LEU A 106 -9.48 23.94 3.86
N CYS A 107 -9.58 22.62 3.67
CA CYS A 107 -9.15 21.64 4.65
C CYS A 107 -7.66 21.79 4.96
N PHE A 108 -6.79 21.88 3.95
CA PHE A 108 -5.36 22.14 4.14
C PHE A 108 -5.09 23.48 4.83
N ALA A 109 -5.84 24.53 4.50
CA ALA A 109 -5.72 25.82 5.17
C ALA A 109 -6.07 25.74 6.66
N ILE A 110 -7.19 25.10 7.00
CA ILE A 110 -7.63 24.92 8.38
C ILE A 110 -6.63 24.06 9.16
N VAL A 111 -6.21 22.93 8.60
CA VAL A 111 -5.23 22.04 9.23
C VAL A 111 -3.90 22.76 9.45
N GLY A 112 -3.38 23.47 8.45
CA GLY A 112 -2.15 24.25 8.58
C GLY A 112 -2.25 25.34 9.65
N LEU A 113 -3.38 26.07 9.71
CA LEU A 113 -3.62 27.05 10.77
C LEU A 113 -3.66 26.40 12.15
N LEU A 114 -4.41 25.31 12.32
CA LEU A 114 -4.55 24.63 13.60
C LEU A 114 -3.21 24.08 14.08
N VAL A 115 -2.45 23.40 13.21
CA VAL A 115 -1.13 22.86 13.57
C VAL A 115 -0.15 24.00 13.87
N GLY A 116 -0.17 25.07 13.09
CA GLY A 116 0.62 26.27 13.35
C GLY A 116 0.30 26.90 14.71
N MET A 117 -0.98 27.02 15.07
CA MET A 117 -1.40 27.54 16.38
C MET A 117 -1.02 26.61 17.53
N ILE A 118 -1.27 25.30 17.40
CA ILE A 118 -0.90 24.29 18.40
C ILE A 118 0.62 24.32 18.62
N SER A 119 1.40 24.58 17.58
CA SER A 119 2.85 24.64 17.69
C SER A 119 3.38 25.74 18.63
N LEU A 120 2.59 26.79 18.84
CA LEU A 120 2.91 27.93 19.71
C LEU A 120 2.55 27.69 21.18
N VAL A 121 1.88 26.58 21.52
CA VAL A 121 1.35 26.30 22.85
C VAL A 121 2.12 25.16 23.51
N GLU A 122 2.36 25.23 24.82
CA GLU A 122 2.94 24.14 25.60
C GLU A 122 2.04 22.88 25.54
N PRO A 123 2.61 21.66 25.51
CA PRO A 123 4.03 21.32 25.65
C PRO A 123 4.81 21.38 24.33
N PHE A 124 4.19 21.82 23.24
CA PHE A 124 4.81 21.83 21.91
C PHE A 124 5.66 23.08 21.64
N ALA A 125 5.67 24.06 22.53
CA ALA A 125 6.50 25.25 22.41
C ALA A 125 7.95 24.96 22.87
N ASP A 126 8.88 24.92 21.91
CA ASP A 126 10.32 24.71 22.08
C ASP A 126 11.17 25.63 21.17
N GLY A 127 12.48 25.39 21.10
CA GLY A 127 13.41 26.17 20.27
C GLY A 127 13.15 26.13 18.75
N LEU A 128 12.34 25.18 18.26
CA LEU A 128 11.99 25.04 16.85
C LEU A 128 10.58 25.55 16.52
N THR A 129 9.85 26.05 17.51
CA THR A 129 8.49 26.62 17.40
C THR A 129 8.36 27.60 16.27
N HIS A 130 9.30 28.53 16.11
CA HIS A 130 9.22 29.56 15.07
C HIS A 130 9.27 28.95 13.66
N TYR A 131 10.14 27.97 13.42
CA TYR A 131 10.24 27.30 12.12
C TYR A 131 8.97 26.50 11.81
N ARG A 132 8.42 25.81 12.80
CA ARG A 132 7.17 25.05 12.68
C ARG A 132 5.99 25.96 12.38
N ALA A 133 5.79 27.00 13.19
CA ALA A 133 4.72 27.96 13.00
C ALA A 133 4.81 28.62 11.62
N VAL A 134 5.98 29.08 11.21
CA VAL A 134 6.20 29.68 9.88
C VAL A 134 5.89 28.69 8.76
N ALA A 135 6.32 27.43 8.86
CA ALA A 135 6.07 26.43 7.84
C ALA A 135 4.59 26.09 7.70
N PHE A 136 3.88 25.84 8.81
CA PHE A 136 2.46 25.48 8.78
C PHE A 136 1.56 26.66 8.44
N PHE A 137 1.88 27.88 8.90
CA PHE A 137 1.21 29.10 8.44
C PHE A 137 1.52 29.39 6.97
N GLY A 138 2.72 29.11 6.49
CA GLY A 138 3.08 29.19 5.07
C GLY A 138 2.24 28.23 4.22
N LEU A 139 2.09 26.98 4.63
CA LEU A 139 1.20 26.01 3.98
C LEU A 139 -0.25 26.49 3.99
N ALA A 140 -0.73 27.03 5.11
CA ALA A 140 -2.08 27.55 5.22
C ALA A 140 -2.30 28.77 4.31
N ALA A 141 -1.36 29.71 4.27
CA ALA A 141 -1.39 30.86 3.39
C ALA A 141 -1.40 30.42 1.92
N PHE A 142 -0.54 29.47 1.55
CA PHE A 142 -0.54 28.89 0.20
C PHE A 142 -1.87 28.23 -0.16
N ALA A 143 -2.49 27.51 0.78
CA ALA A 143 -3.79 26.88 0.60
C ALA A 143 -4.95 27.91 0.50
N LEU A 144 -4.87 29.03 1.21
CA LEU A 144 -5.82 30.15 1.08
C LEU A 144 -5.64 30.88 -0.26
N VAL A 145 -4.41 31.13 -0.68
CA VAL A 145 -4.12 31.71 -2.01
C VAL A 145 -4.64 30.79 -3.11
N SER A 146 -4.41 29.48 -2.98
CA SER A 146 -4.96 28.45 -3.89
C SER A 146 -6.49 28.51 -3.97
N LEU A 147 -7.16 28.73 -2.84
CA LEU A 147 -8.62 28.88 -2.77
C LEU A 147 -9.10 30.16 -3.48
N ILE A 148 -8.38 31.28 -3.32
CA ILE A 148 -8.69 32.56 -3.98
C ILE A 148 -8.46 32.47 -5.49
N ILE A 149 -7.35 31.89 -5.93
CA ILE A 149 -7.08 31.67 -7.36
C ILE A 149 -8.19 30.80 -7.97
N ASN A 150 -8.57 29.74 -7.25
CA ASN A 150 -9.64 28.85 -7.69
C ASN A 150 -11.03 29.50 -7.71
N SER A 151 -11.28 30.52 -6.90
CA SER A 151 -12.54 31.25 -6.92
C SER A 151 -12.66 32.22 -8.11
N LYS A 152 -11.53 32.64 -8.68
CA LYS A 152 -11.48 33.53 -9.84
C LYS A 152 -11.51 32.77 -11.18
N LYS A 153 -11.03 31.51 -11.22
CA LYS A 153 -11.07 30.70 -12.44
C LYS A 153 -12.50 30.21 -12.76
N THR A 154 -12.90 30.39 -14.01
CA THR A 154 -14.14 29.89 -14.60
C THR A 154 -14.00 28.44 -15.10
N GLU A 155 -12.79 28.02 -15.46
CA GLU A 155 -12.54 26.70 -16.06
C GLU A 155 -12.07 25.63 -15.05
N THR A 156 -12.41 24.38 -15.36
CA THR A 156 -12.17 23.18 -14.55
C THR A 156 -10.99 22.36 -15.07
N GLU A 157 -9.91 23.02 -15.48
CA GLU A 157 -8.67 22.32 -15.87
C GLU A 157 -7.90 21.79 -14.65
N GLU A 158 -6.87 20.99 -14.91
CA GLU A 158 -5.97 20.41 -13.91
C GLU A 158 -5.15 21.51 -13.21
N ARG A 159 -5.07 21.41 -11.88
CA ARG A 159 -4.58 22.48 -11.00
C ARG A 159 -3.36 22.01 -10.23
N MET A 160 -2.19 22.33 -10.76
CA MET A 160 -0.90 22.02 -10.15
C MET A 160 -0.79 22.55 -8.70
N TYR A 161 -1.34 23.74 -8.42
CA TYR A 161 -1.29 24.35 -7.09
C TYR A 161 -2.08 23.56 -6.02
N LEU A 162 -3.12 22.81 -6.41
CA LEU A 162 -3.81 21.90 -5.47
C LEU A 162 -2.99 20.63 -5.24
N ALA A 163 -2.28 20.15 -6.26
CA ALA A 163 -1.49 18.94 -6.20
C ALA A 163 -0.26 19.04 -5.30
N ILE A 164 0.28 20.24 -5.10
CA ILE A 164 1.44 20.49 -4.23
C ILE A 164 1.08 20.31 -2.74
N GLN A 165 -0.17 20.54 -2.35
CA GLN A 165 -0.57 20.63 -0.94
C GLN A 165 -0.33 19.32 -0.16
N PRO A 166 -0.71 18.12 -0.66
CA PRO A 166 -0.45 16.86 0.05
C PRO A 166 1.04 16.54 0.20
N SER A 167 1.83 16.73 -0.86
CA SER A 167 3.27 16.48 -0.83
C SER A 167 3.97 17.44 0.11
N ALA A 168 3.61 18.73 0.10
CA ALA A 168 4.15 19.72 1.03
C ALA A 168 3.80 19.39 2.48
N LEU A 169 2.53 19.03 2.76
CA LEU A 169 2.11 18.64 4.10
C LEU A 169 2.91 17.42 4.61
N PHE A 170 3.07 16.39 3.77
CA PHE A 170 3.83 15.19 4.12
C PHE A 170 5.29 15.53 4.45
N VAL A 171 5.99 16.26 3.57
CA VAL A 171 7.39 16.65 3.80
C VAL A 171 7.56 17.49 5.06
N LEU A 172 6.67 18.46 5.30
CA LEU A 172 6.73 19.27 6.52
C LEU A 172 6.54 18.42 7.77
N LEU A 173 5.50 17.58 7.81
CA LEU A 173 5.27 16.68 8.95
C LEU A 173 6.45 15.73 9.17
N PHE A 174 7.00 15.17 8.09
CA PHE A 174 8.15 14.28 8.12
C PHE A 174 9.38 14.98 8.73
N VAL A 175 9.76 16.14 8.19
CA VAL A 175 10.94 16.88 8.66
C VAL A 175 10.78 17.29 10.13
N PHE A 176 9.61 17.80 10.51
CA PHE A 176 9.41 18.23 11.89
C PHE A 176 9.39 17.07 12.87
N PHE A 177 8.56 16.06 12.64
CA PHE A 177 8.38 15.02 13.63
C PHE A 177 9.46 13.95 13.60
N ASN A 178 10.02 13.65 12.43
CA ASN A 178 11.03 12.61 12.29
C ASN A 178 12.44 13.15 12.53
N ILE A 179 12.81 14.27 11.88
CA ILE A 179 14.18 14.79 11.93
C ILE A 179 14.39 15.68 13.15
N PHE A 180 13.46 16.62 13.41
CA PHE A 180 13.65 17.62 14.46
C PHE A 180 13.23 17.15 15.86
N TYR A 181 12.29 16.20 15.96
CA TYR A 181 11.81 15.64 17.23
C TYR A 181 12.27 14.21 17.51
N ASP A 182 13.23 13.70 16.73
CA ASP A 182 13.81 12.36 16.92
C ASP A 182 12.71 11.26 17.01
N GLY A 183 11.74 11.32 16.11
CA GLY A 183 10.63 10.36 16.06
C GLY A 183 9.58 10.52 17.16
N ALA A 184 8.99 11.72 17.28
CA ALA A 184 7.98 12.01 18.31
C ALA A 184 6.89 10.91 18.43
N PRO A 185 6.38 10.57 19.64
CA PRO A 185 5.40 9.49 19.82
C PRO A 185 4.07 9.65 19.06
N VAL A 186 3.70 10.89 18.69
CA VAL A 186 2.51 11.15 17.88
C VAL A 186 2.75 10.80 16.39
N TRP A 187 4.00 10.86 15.96
CA TRP A 187 4.42 10.59 14.59
C TRP A 187 4.45 9.11 14.28
N ALA A 188 5.12 8.31 15.11
CA ALA A 188 5.14 6.86 15.00
C ALA A 188 4.48 6.21 16.23
N PRO A 189 3.52 5.29 16.07
CA PRO A 189 3.06 4.72 14.80
C PRO A 189 1.95 5.52 14.10
N ALA A 190 1.15 6.31 14.83
CA ALA A 190 -0.17 6.74 14.37
C ALA A 190 -0.21 7.56 13.07
N ILE A 191 0.49 8.71 13.00
CA ILE A 191 0.44 9.57 11.80
C ILE A 191 1.20 8.92 10.64
N LEU A 192 2.33 8.28 10.93
CA LEU A 192 3.15 7.60 9.94
C LEU A 192 2.39 6.46 9.27
N ASP A 193 1.63 5.67 10.05
CA ASP A 193 0.80 4.58 9.55
C ASP A 193 -0.32 5.07 8.64
N PHE A 194 -0.92 6.23 8.94
CA PHE A 194 -1.90 6.84 8.03
C PHE A 194 -1.28 7.12 6.65
N PHE A 195 -0.05 7.67 6.63
CA PHE A 195 0.68 7.87 5.38
C PHE A 195 1.12 6.55 4.74
N ALA A 196 1.50 5.54 5.53
CA ALA A 196 1.88 4.22 5.04
C ALA A 196 0.68 3.54 4.34
N LEU A 197 -0.51 3.58 4.95
CA LEU A 197 -1.75 3.07 4.38
C LEU A 197 -2.17 3.86 3.12
N ALA A 198 -2.04 5.18 3.14
CA ALA A 198 -2.28 6.00 1.95
C ALA A 198 -1.32 5.60 0.81
N PHE A 199 -0.02 5.46 1.12
CA PHE A 199 0.98 5.00 0.16
C PHE A 199 0.62 3.64 -0.44
N ALA A 200 0.23 2.66 0.39
CA ALA A 200 -0.23 1.35 -0.08
C ALA A 200 -1.37 1.48 -1.10
N VAL A 201 -2.41 2.26 -0.79
CA VAL A 201 -3.53 2.48 -1.72
C VAL A 201 -3.04 3.10 -3.04
N LEU A 202 -2.20 4.13 -2.97
CA LEU A 202 -1.70 4.82 -4.17
C LEU A 202 -0.83 3.92 -5.04
N ILE A 203 0.07 3.13 -4.45
CA ILE A 203 0.94 2.24 -5.22
C ILE A 203 0.16 1.07 -5.83
N ILE A 204 -0.87 0.53 -5.14
CA ILE A 204 -1.79 -0.47 -5.70
C ILE A 204 -2.49 0.10 -6.94
N LEU A 205 -3.03 1.32 -6.86
CA LEU A 205 -3.70 1.97 -7.99
C LEU A 205 -2.73 2.21 -9.15
N TYR A 206 -1.55 2.75 -8.85
CA TYR A 206 -0.53 3.10 -9.84
C TYR A 206 -0.04 1.86 -10.59
N LEU A 207 0.57 0.90 -9.86
CA LEU A 207 1.12 -0.31 -10.48
C LEU A 207 0.02 -1.23 -11.00
N GLY A 208 -1.12 -1.32 -10.30
CA GLY A 208 -2.27 -2.10 -10.74
C GLY A 208 -2.84 -1.67 -12.10
N SER A 209 -2.59 -0.43 -12.53
CA SER A 209 -2.94 0.04 -13.88
C SER A 209 -1.94 -0.37 -14.97
N LEU A 210 -0.67 -0.58 -14.59
CA LEU A 210 0.43 -0.99 -15.49
C LEU A 210 0.50 -2.51 -15.68
N PHE A 211 0.05 -3.27 -14.69
CA PHE A 211 0.09 -4.72 -14.72
C PHE A 211 -1.03 -5.31 -15.59
N SER A 212 -0.68 -6.28 -16.43
CA SER A 212 -1.63 -7.21 -17.07
C SER A 212 -1.80 -8.50 -16.24
N TRP A 213 -2.87 -9.25 -16.49
CA TRP A 213 -3.12 -10.55 -15.84
C TRP A 213 -1.93 -11.52 -15.93
N LYS A 214 -1.28 -11.61 -17.10
CA LYS A 214 -0.14 -12.52 -17.32
C LYS A 214 1.08 -12.07 -16.52
N THR A 215 1.36 -10.76 -16.53
CA THR A 215 2.49 -10.20 -15.79
C THR A 215 2.31 -10.27 -14.28
N VAL A 216 1.08 -10.23 -13.79
CA VAL A 216 0.78 -10.33 -12.34
C VAL A 216 1.00 -11.73 -11.83
N LEU A 217 0.60 -12.74 -12.60
CA LEU A 217 0.90 -14.13 -12.28
C LEU A 217 2.42 -14.36 -12.17
N LEU A 218 3.18 -13.84 -13.15
CA LEU A 218 4.64 -13.93 -13.11
C LEU A 218 5.22 -13.16 -11.92
N PHE A 219 4.75 -11.94 -11.69
CA PHE A 219 5.17 -11.11 -10.57
C PHE A 219 4.94 -11.81 -9.24
N ALA A 220 3.77 -12.42 -9.06
CA ALA A 220 3.41 -13.14 -7.85
C ALA A 220 4.32 -14.33 -7.57
N VAL A 221 4.58 -15.16 -8.58
CA VAL A 221 5.50 -16.30 -8.41
C VAL A 221 6.91 -15.83 -8.08
N LEU A 222 7.44 -14.87 -8.84
CA LEU A 222 8.81 -14.38 -8.63
C LEU A 222 8.97 -13.67 -7.28
N LEU A 223 8.02 -12.81 -6.92
CA LEU A 223 8.08 -12.07 -5.66
C LEU A 223 7.94 -13.02 -4.47
N THR A 224 7.06 -14.03 -4.51
CA THR A 224 6.93 -14.98 -3.41
C THR A 224 8.15 -15.87 -3.24
N VAL A 225 8.79 -16.30 -4.33
CA VAL A 225 10.07 -17.00 -4.25
C VAL A 225 11.14 -16.09 -3.64
N ALA A 226 11.22 -14.83 -4.09
CA ALA A 226 12.16 -13.85 -3.54
C ALA A 226 11.91 -13.60 -2.04
N ASP A 227 10.67 -13.42 -1.63
CA ASP A 227 10.25 -13.18 -0.24
C ASP A 227 10.59 -14.37 0.66
N ILE A 228 10.32 -15.61 0.21
CA ILE A 228 10.75 -16.83 0.92
C ILE A 228 12.27 -16.83 1.13
N ILE A 229 13.06 -16.49 0.10
CA ILE A 229 14.51 -16.46 0.22
C ILE A 229 14.95 -15.34 1.18
N LEU A 230 14.43 -14.12 0.99
CA LEU A 230 14.85 -12.94 1.76
C LEU A 230 14.43 -12.97 3.23
N VAL A 231 13.29 -13.61 3.53
CA VAL A 231 12.76 -13.73 4.90
C VAL A 231 13.21 -15.02 5.58
N LEU A 232 13.04 -16.19 4.95
CA LEU A 232 13.30 -17.49 5.58
C LEU A 232 14.70 -18.05 5.36
N VAL A 233 15.41 -17.66 4.31
CA VAL A 233 16.77 -18.16 4.03
C VAL A 233 17.85 -17.17 4.46
N THR A 234 17.77 -15.90 4.06
CA THR A 234 18.80 -14.91 4.35
C THR A 234 18.48 -14.06 5.57
N GLY A 235 17.20 -13.72 5.82
CA GLY A 235 16.80 -12.85 6.94
C GLY A 235 17.03 -11.35 6.68
N THR A 236 17.62 -11.00 5.55
CA THR A 236 17.97 -9.63 5.16
C THR A 236 16.77 -8.68 5.07
N MET A 237 15.55 -9.22 4.94
CA MET A 237 14.33 -8.41 4.96
C MET A 237 14.05 -7.80 6.34
N ILE A 238 14.40 -8.51 7.42
CA ILE A 238 14.24 -8.02 8.79
C ILE A 238 15.22 -6.87 9.03
N ASP A 239 16.50 -7.07 8.68
CA ASP A 239 17.53 -6.03 8.79
C ASP A 239 17.19 -4.78 7.98
N ALA A 240 16.68 -4.97 6.76
CA ALA A 240 16.23 -3.86 5.92
C ALA A 240 15.01 -3.14 6.52
N ALA A 241 14.07 -3.89 7.11
CA ALA A 241 12.89 -3.32 7.76
C ALA A 241 13.25 -2.48 8.99
N GLU A 242 14.16 -2.97 9.84
CA GLU A 242 14.69 -2.22 10.99
C GLU A 242 15.42 -0.95 10.56
N GLN A 243 16.19 -1.03 9.46
CA GLN A 243 16.87 0.14 8.91
C GLN A 243 15.89 1.20 8.39
N PHE A 244 14.79 0.78 7.76
CA PHE A 244 13.78 1.72 7.27
C PHE A 244 12.95 2.35 8.39
N THR A 245 12.58 1.57 9.41
CA THR A 245 11.85 2.09 10.57
C THR A 245 12.71 2.97 11.44
N GLY A 246 14.01 2.65 11.57
CA GLY A 246 15.00 3.52 12.20
C GLY A 246 15.15 4.87 11.50
N LEU A 247 14.87 4.92 10.19
CA LEU A 247 14.81 6.18 9.42
C LEU A 247 13.44 6.88 9.52
N GLY A 248 12.49 6.32 10.27
CA GLY A 248 11.11 6.79 10.38
C GLY A 248 10.36 6.81 9.06
N LEU A 249 10.73 5.93 8.13
CA LEU A 249 10.07 5.83 6.83
C LEU A 249 8.76 5.04 6.95
N PRO A 250 7.68 5.48 6.28
CA PRO A 250 6.41 4.77 6.27
C PRO A 250 6.51 3.55 5.35
N VAL A 251 7.16 2.47 5.80
CA VAL A 251 7.30 1.20 5.08
C VAL A 251 6.59 0.03 5.76
N LEU A 252 6.20 0.23 7.01
CA LEU A 252 5.47 -0.71 7.86
C LEU A 252 4.25 0.01 8.43
N VAL A 253 3.20 -0.76 8.72
CA VAL A 253 2.02 -0.31 9.45
C VAL A 253 1.97 -1.07 10.77
N TYR A 254 1.86 -0.37 11.89
CA TYR A 254 1.83 -0.94 13.24
C TYR A 254 0.47 -0.74 13.90
N LEU A 255 -0.31 -1.82 13.99
CA LEU A 255 -1.60 -1.78 14.68
C LEU A 255 -1.53 -2.49 16.02
N PRO A 256 -2.31 -2.02 17.01
CA PRO A 256 -2.47 -2.76 18.25
C PRO A 256 -3.20 -4.07 17.96
N ASN A 257 -2.76 -5.16 18.59
CA ASN A 257 -3.41 -6.46 18.44
C ASN A 257 -4.88 -6.39 18.85
N VAL A 258 -5.76 -7.08 18.12
CA VAL A 258 -7.17 -7.21 18.49
C VAL A 258 -7.51 -8.70 18.63
N PRO A 259 -7.79 -9.21 19.86
CA PRO A 259 -7.90 -8.48 21.14
C PRO A 259 -6.57 -7.94 21.67
N PHE A 260 -6.63 -6.89 22.50
CA PHE A 260 -5.45 -6.24 23.05
C PHE A 260 -4.61 -7.20 23.88
N VAL A 261 -3.34 -7.32 23.51
CA VAL A 261 -2.33 -8.09 24.25
C VAL A 261 -1.36 -7.09 24.88
N PHE A 262 -1.07 -7.30 26.15
CA PHE A 262 -0.13 -6.49 26.91
C PHE A 262 1.13 -7.29 27.20
N SER A 263 2.29 -6.63 27.16
CA SER A 263 3.55 -7.17 27.64
C SER A 263 3.49 -7.42 29.16
N PRO A 264 4.44 -8.19 29.73
CA PRO A 264 4.59 -8.32 31.18
C PRO A 264 4.73 -6.98 31.91
N GLU A 265 5.27 -5.96 31.23
CA GLU A 265 5.44 -4.59 31.73
C GLU A 265 4.17 -3.72 31.60
N GLY A 266 3.08 -4.27 31.07
CA GLY A 266 1.79 -3.58 30.90
C GLY A 266 1.72 -2.68 29.66
N THR A 267 2.68 -2.74 28.74
CA THR A 267 2.65 -1.99 27.49
C THR A 267 1.81 -2.73 26.44
N LEU A 268 1.01 -2.00 25.68
CA LEU A 268 0.22 -2.57 24.59
C LEU A 268 1.15 -3.06 23.48
N LEU A 269 0.99 -4.32 23.05
CA LEU A 269 1.77 -4.89 21.95
C LEU A 269 1.18 -4.45 20.60
N PHE A 270 2.10 -4.05 19.71
CA PHE A 270 1.80 -3.70 18.32
C PHE A 270 2.39 -4.75 17.40
N ARG A 271 1.70 -5.01 16.30
CA ARG A 271 2.16 -5.90 15.22
C ARG A 271 2.34 -5.09 13.94
N GLY A 272 3.49 -5.29 13.30
CA GLY A 272 3.86 -4.63 12.06
C GLY A 272 3.56 -5.49 10.83
N LEU A 273 3.08 -4.89 9.73
CA LEU A 273 3.00 -5.53 8.42
C LEU A 273 3.60 -4.65 7.33
N GLY A 274 4.35 -5.28 6.43
CA GLY A 274 5.02 -4.62 5.30
C GLY A 274 4.03 -3.98 4.36
N LEU A 275 4.32 -2.76 3.89
CA LEU A 275 3.57 -2.17 2.78
C LEU A 275 3.61 -3.01 1.51
N GLY A 276 4.66 -3.82 1.34
CA GLY A 276 4.76 -4.81 0.27
C GLY A 276 3.60 -5.81 0.28
N ASP A 277 3.15 -6.26 1.44
CA ASP A 277 2.08 -7.25 1.57
C ASP A 277 0.71 -6.65 1.24
N PHE A 278 0.44 -5.43 1.72
CA PHE A 278 -0.75 -4.67 1.32
C PHE A 278 -0.80 -4.47 -0.19
N PHE A 279 0.32 -4.01 -0.76
CA PHE A 279 0.48 -3.82 -2.18
C PHE A 279 0.22 -5.11 -2.97
N PHE A 280 0.80 -6.21 -2.51
CA PHE A 280 0.72 -7.50 -3.17
C PHE A 280 -0.73 -8.03 -3.20
N ALA A 281 -1.40 -8.07 -2.05
CA ALA A 281 -2.81 -8.47 -1.97
C ALA A 281 -3.71 -7.56 -2.82
N GLY A 282 -3.49 -6.24 -2.76
CA GLY A 282 -4.26 -5.27 -3.51
C GLY A 282 -4.16 -5.46 -5.03
N ILE A 283 -2.95 -5.71 -5.56
CA ILE A 283 -2.76 -5.98 -6.99
C ILE A 283 -3.43 -7.29 -7.40
N LEU A 284 -3.25 -8.36 -6.63
CA LEU A 284 -3.87 -9.65 -6.94
C LEU A 284 -5.39 -9.54 -6.99
N ALA A 285 -6.00 -8.90 -5.99
CA ALA A 285 -7.44 -8.64 -5.97
C ALA A 285 -7.87 -7.81 -7.18
N LEU A 286 -7.16 -6.72 -7.48
CA LEU A 286 -7.50 -5.82 -8.57
C LEU A 286 -7.45 -6.51 -9.93
N GLN A 287 -6.43 -7.32 -10.15
CA GLN A 287 -6.24 -8.04 -11.41
C GLN A 287 -7.25 -9.18 -11.56
N THR A 288 -7.66 -9.77 -10.44
CA THR A 288 -8.78 -10.72 -10.39
C THR A 288 -10.11 -10.03 -10.75
N VAL A 289 -10.36 -8.80 -10.27
CA VAL A 289 -11.52 -8.00 -10.71
C VAL A 289 -11.49 -7.77 -12.22
N LYS A 290 -10.34 -7.37 -12.77
CA LYS A 290 -10.19 -7.10 -14.21
C LYS A 290 -10.37 -8.37 -15.05
N LYS A 291 -9.95 -9.53 -14.55
CA LYS A 291 -9.98 -10.80 -15.31
C LYS A 291 -11.30 -11.56 -15.19
N PHE A 292 -11.87 -11.65 -13.99
CA PHE A 292 -13.01 -12.53 -13.67
C PHE A 292 -14.22 -11.76 -13.11
N GLY A 293 -14.15 -10.42 -13.06
CA GLY A 293 -15.21 -9.56 -12.56
C GLY A 293 -15.16 -9.30 -11.06
N LYS A 294 -15.97 -8.34 -10.61
CA LYS A 294 -15.95 -7.80 -9.23
C LYS A 294 -16.14 -8.88 -8.17
N GLN A 295 -17.12 -9.76 -8.34
CA GLN A 295 -17.43 -10.82 -7.36
C GLN A 295 -16.23 -11.73 -7.11
N ALA A 296 -15.50 -12.12 -8.17
CA ALA A 296 -14.31 -12.94 -8.05
C ALA A 296 -13.17 -12.22 -7.33
N GLY A 297 -12.97 -10.93 -7.62
CA GLY A 297 -11.95 -10.13 -6.95
C GLY A 297 -12.21 -9.91 -5.46
N TYR A 298 -13.46 -9.66 -5.06
CA TYR A 298 -13.82 -9.59 -3.63
C TYR A 298 -13.72 -10.95 -2.94
N ALA A 299 -14.14 -12.04 -3.60
CA ALA A 299 -13.97 -13.39 -3.06
C ALA A 299 -12.49 -13.73 -2.86
N ALA A 300 -11.63 -13.38 -3.82
CA ALA A 300 -10.19 -13.54 -3.71
C ALA A 300 -9.61 -12.72 -2.56
N LEU A 301 -10.06 -11.46 -2.40
CA LEU A 301 -9.63 -10.62 -1.29
C LEU A 301 -10.00 -11.20 0.06
N VAL A 302 -11.26 -11.65 0.24
CA VAL A 302 -11.70 -12.31 1.47
C VAL A 302 -10.89 -13.59 1.74
N ALA A 303 -10.62 -14.40 0.71
CA ALA A 303 -9.82 -15.61 0.87
C ALA A 303 -8.36 -15.31 1.26
N MET A 304 -7.74 -14.28 0.66
CA MET A 304 -6.41 -13.80 1.05
C MET A 304 -6.40 -13.33 2.51
N THR A 305 -7.39 -12.55 2.93
CA THR A 305 -7.52 -12.09 4.32
C THR A 305 -7.71 -13.24 5.31
N ILE A 306 -8.55 -14.23 4.99
CA ILE A 306 -8.75 -15.41 5.84
C ILE A 306 -7.46 -16.22 5.94
N SER A 307 -6.78 -16.46 4.81
CA SER A 307 -5.50 -17.16 4.79
C SER A 307 -4.48 -16.45 5.68
N PHE A 308 -4.31 -15.14 5.49
CA PHE A 308 -3.43 -14.31 6.30
C PHE A 308 -3.78 -14.38 7.80
N ALA A 309 -5.06 -14.27 8.17
CA ALA A 309 -5.51 -14.40 9.56
C ALA A 309 -5.21 -15.78 10.17
N ILE A 310 -5.35 -16.86 9.39
CA ILE A 310 -5.01 -18.21 9.85
C ILE A 310 -3.50 -18.31 10.10
N PHE A 311 -2.66 -17.85 9.17
CA PHE A 311 -1.22 -17.87 9.36
C PHE A 311 -0.78 -17.03 10.55
N GLU A 312 -1.34 -15.82 10.72
CA GLU A 312 -1.07 -14.95 11.87
C GLU A 312 -1.46 -15.61 13.21
N ALA A 313 -2.58 -16.33 13.25
CA ALA A 313 -3.06 -17.00 14.46
C ALA A 313 -2.15 -18.18 14.88
N PHE A 314 -1.55 -18.88 13.91
CA PHE A 314 -0.67 -20.04 14.12
C PHE A 314 0.81 -19.73 13.87
N LEU A 315 1.18 -18.44 13.76
CA LEU A 315 2.52 -18.02 13.41
C LEU A 315 3.58 -18.60 14.37
N PRO A 316 3.39 -18.57 15.71
CA PRO A 316 4.35 -19.16 16.63
C PRO A 316 4.55 -20.66 16.40
N GLU A 317 3.47 -21.42 16.17
CA GLU A 317 3.54 -22.85 15.90
C GLU A 317 4.25 -23.15 14.57
N VAL A 318 4.02 -22.34 13.54
CA VAL A 318 4.68 -22.46 12.23
C VAL A 318 6.18 -22.16 12.33
N LEU A 319 6.56 -21.11 13.06
CA LEU A 319 7.96 -20.75 13.26
C LEU A 319 8.71 -21.80 14.07
N ASN A 320 8.14 -22.27 15.18
CA ASN A 320 8.72 -23.35 16.00
C ASN A 320 8.97 -24.65 15.19
N PHE A 321 8.12 -24.92 14.19
CA PHE A 321 8.32 -26.05 13.29
C PHE A 321 9.45 -25.82 12.26
N LEU A 322 9.64 -24.57 11.80
CA LEU A 322 10.60 -24.22 10.76
C LEU A 322 12.02 -23.95 11.28
N GLU A 323 12.17 -23.40 12.48
CA GLU A 323 13.48 -23.12 13.10
C GLU A 323 14.44 -24.33 13.10
N PRO A 324 14.04 -25.55 13.52
CA PRO A 324 14.94 -26.70 13.48
C PRO A 324 15.31 -27.14 12.05
N LEU A 325 14.45 -26.86 11.07
CA LEU A 325 14.71 -27.14 9.65
C LEU A 325 15.71 -26.14 9.06
N LEU A 326 15.62 -24.88 9.46
CA LEU A 326 16.41 -23.76 8.92
C LEU A 326 17.70 -23.49 9.71
N GLN A 327 17.88 -24.14 10.88
CA GLN A 327 19.04 -23.99 11.77
C GLN A 327 19.32 -22.53 12.18
N ARG A 328 18.27 -21.71 12.26
CA ARG A 328 18.35 -20.29 12.64
C ARG A 328 17.04 -19.82 13.26
N GLU A 329 17.12 -18.78 14.09
CA GLU A 329 15.93 -18.09 14.60
C GLU A 329 15.27 -17.31 13.47
N VAL A 330 13.95 -17.47 13.34
CA VAL A 330 13.18 -16.88 12.24
C VAL A 330 12.32 -15.76 12.81
N GLY A 331 12.79 -14.51 12.65
CA GLY A 331 12.10 -13.33 13.20
C GLY A 331 10.84 -12.88 12.42
N GLY A 332 10.46 -13.57 11.34
CA GLY A 332 9.29 -13.23 10.53
C GLY A 332 8.93 -14.29 9.49
N PHE A 333 7.76 -14.19 8.88
CA PHE A 333 7.28 -15.14 7.87
C PHE A 333 6.91 -14.42 6.57
N PRO A 334 7.15 -15.02 5.39
CA PRO A 334 6.84 -14.40 4.10
C PRO A 334 5.35 -14.07 3.96
N GLY A 335 5.00 -12.78 4.04
CA GLY A 335 3.60 -12.34 3.95
C GLY A 335 2.99 -12.65 2.58
N THR A 336 3.80 -12.62 1.52
CA THR A 336 3.35 -12.97 0.17
C THR A 336 2.90 -14.43 0.06
N LEU A 337 3.54 -15.35 0.80
CA LEU A 337 3.14 -16.75 0.84
C LEU A 337 1.77 -16.93 1.50
N MET A 338 1.55 -16.26 2.64
CA MET A 338 0.26 -16.28 3.33
C MET A 338 -0.87 -15.79 2.40
N ILE A 339 -0.60 -14.74 1.62
CA ILE A 339 -1.54 -14.14 0.67
C ILE A 339 -1.80 -15.08 -0.53
N ILE A 340 -0.74 -15.61 -1.16
CA ILE A 340 -0.88 -16.51 -2.33
C ILE A 340 -1.74 -17.72 -2.01
N LEU A 341 -1.58 -18.30 -0.82
CA LEU A 341 -2.33 -19.49 -0.41
C LEU A 341 -3.84 -19.25 -0.33
N GLY A 342 -4.27 -18.03 0.00
CA GLY A 342 -5.68 -17.64 -0.09
C GLY A 342 -6.14 -17.32 -1.51
N TRP A 343 -5.26 -16.73 -2.32
CA TRP A 343 -5.59 -16.28 -3.68
C TRP A 343 -5.72 -17.42 -4.71
N VAL A 344 -4.76 -18.34 -4.73
CA VAL A 344 -4.65 -19.41 -5.75
C VAL A 344 -5.92 -20.28 -5.83
N PRO A 345 -6.51 -20.76 -4.71
CA PRO A 345 -7.71 -21.57 -4.77
C PRO A 345 -8.88 -20.87 -5.48
N VAL A 346 -9.07 -19.57 -5.24
CA VAL A 346 -10.15 -18.79 -5.87
C VAL A 346 -9.93 -18.65 -7.38
N VAL A 347 -8.68 -18.37 -7.79
CA VAL A 347 -8.34 -18.24 -9.20
C VAL A 347 -8.45 -19.57 -9.93
N VAL A 348 -7.93 -20.66 -9.37
CA VAL A 348 -8.02 -22.00 -9.95
C VAL A 348 -9.48 -22.40 -10.10
N TRP A 349 -10.30 -22.19 -9.06
CA TRP A 349 -11.74 -22.47 -9.12
C TRP A 349 -12.41 -21.70 -10.26
N LYS A 350 -12.12 -20.41 -10.41
CA LYS A 350 -12.69 -19.58 -11.48
C LYS A 350 -12.25 -19.99 -12.88
N ILE A 351 -10.97 -20.34 -13.06
CA ILE A 351 -10.47 -20.86 -14.34
C ILE A 351 -11.20 -22.16 -14.70
N LEU A 352 -11.42 -23.06 -13.73
CA LEU A 352 -12.12 -24.32 -13.97
C LEU A 352 -13.61 -24.12 -14.25
N SER A 353 -14.28 -23.18 -13.57
CA SER A 353 -15.70 -22.89 -13.81
C SER A 353 -15.94 -22.28 -15.20
N ASP A 354 -15.10 -21.33 -15.60
CA ASP A 354 -15.24 -20.65 -16.90
C ASP A 354 -15.03 -21.63 -18.07
N ASN A 355 -14.09 -22.58 -17.90
CA ASN A 355 -13.85 -23.62 -18.90
C ASN A 355 -15.01 -24.62 -19.02
N LYS A 356 -15.70 -24.94 -17.91
CA LYS A 356 -16.90 -25.78 -17.94
C LYS A 356 -18.05 -25.07 -18.65
N GLN A 357 -18.26 -23.79 -18.36
CA GLN A 357 -19.34 -23.01 -18.96
C GLN A 357 -19.14 -22.86 -20.48
N LYS A 358 -17.92 -22.55 -20.93
CA LYS A 358 -17.59 -22.50 -22.37
C LYS A 358 -17.81 -23.83 -23.11
N ARG A 359 -17.55 -24.96 -22.45
CA ARG A 359 -17.82 -26.29 -23.02
C ARG A 359 -19.32 -26.54 -23.15
N GLN A 360 -20.11 -26.20 -22.13
CA GLN A 360 -21.56 -26.32 -22.18
C GLN A 360 -22.20 -25.42 -23.24
N ASP A 361 -21.77 -24.16 -23.35
CA ASP A 361 -22.27 -23.23 -24.37
C ASP A 361 -21.90 -23.72 -25.80
N GLY A 362 -20.70 -24.30 -25.97
CA GLY A 362 -20.28 -24.91 -27.22
C GLY A 362 -21.13 -26.14 -27.61
N GLU A 363 -21.45 -27.01 -26.64
CA GLU A 363 -22.32 -28.17 -26.85
C GLU A 363 -23.77 -27.78 -27.15
N ILE A 364 -24.30 -26.72 -26.52
CA ILE A 364 -25.64 -26.19 -26.79
C ILE A 364 -25.70 -25.58 -28.19
N ASN A 365 -24.72 -24.78 -28.60
CA ASN A 365 -24.68 -24.19 -29.93
C ASN A 365 -24.56 -25.26 -31.03
N GLN A 366 -23.77 -26.32 -30.82
CA GLN A 366 -23.73 -27.47 -31.74
C GLN A 366 -25.08 -28.21 -31.83
N LYS A 367 -25.82 -28.34 -30.71
CA LYS A 367 -27.17 -28.94 -30.74
C LYS A 367 -28.19 -28.07 -31.49
N ILE A 368 -28.06 -26.75 -31.41
CA ILE A 368 -28.92 -25.81 -32.13
C ILE A 368 -28.58 -25.81 -33.63
N GLU A 369 -27.30 -25.81 -34.02
CA GLU A 369 -26.87 -25.90 -35.43
C GLU A 369 -27.26 -27.23 -36.08
N ASN A 370 -27.24 -28.33 -35.34
CA ASN A 370 -27.63 -29.66 -35.85
C ASN A 370 -29.16 -29.90 -35.89
N GLY A 371 -29.98 -28.85 -35.77
CA GLY A 371 -31.42 -28.92 -36.03
C GLY A 371 -32.31 -29.36 -34.87
N GLY A 372 -31.79 -29.41 -33.64
CA GLY A 372 -32.58 -29.72 -32.45
C GLY A 372 -33.36 -28.51 -31.94
N LEU A 373 -34.48 -28.15 -32.59
CA LEU A 373 -35.49 -27.32 -31.95
C LEU A 373 -36.09 -28.11 -30.77
N PRO A 374 -36.17 -27.56 -29.55
CA PRO A 374 -37.00 -28.15 -28.53
C PRO A 374 -38.45 -28.09 -29.03
N GLU A 375 -39.07 -29.26 -29.20
CA GLU A 375 -40.51 -29.36 -29.39
C GLU A 375 -41.19 -28.54 -28.31
N LYS A 376 -41.85 -27.45 -28.73
CA LYS A 376 -42.82 -26.76 -27.88
C LYS A 376 -43.98 -27.73 -27.67
N GLY A 377 -43.93 -28.46 -26.56
CA GLY A 377 -45.08 -29.21 -26.05
C GLY A 377 -46.24 -28.24 -25.80
N ALA A 378 -47.33 -28.47 -26.51
CA ALA A 378 -48.63 -27.82 -26.34
C ALA A 378 -49.34 -28.32 -25.08
#